data_AF-A0A6A4C789-F1
#
_entry.id   AF-A0A6A4C789-F1
#
_cell.length_a   1.000
_cell.length_b   1.000
_cell.length_c   1.000
_cell.angle_alpha   90.00
_cell.angle_beta   90.00
_cell.angle_gamma   90.00
#
_symmetry.space_group_name_H-M   'P 1'
#
loop_
_entity.id
_entity.type
_entity.pdbx_description
1 polymer ?
#
loop_
_entity_poly.entity_id
_entity_poly.type
_entity_poly.pdbx_seq_one_letter_code
_entity_poly.pdbx_strand_id
1 'polypeptide(L)'
;MAPEIFRGSTEHGTPSDFFSLGVLTYELLLGRRPWNGGVRSHLEKCPDVMKEFTESSYDKYYPIELLDTTSGVNARLSQSCRSFLRGLLHPIESRRLGAGPDGIIEIKKHEWLRTFDWDGYLARTLTPPFVPVVDEKKANCDTAAQDFDDVLSVNSRPERISAEDQEKFVGFEYNIDATNPITI
;
A
#
# COMPACT_ATOMS: atom_id res chain seq x y z
N MET A 1 -5.05 -5.63 -2.51
CA MET A 1 -4.19 -6.54 -3.29
C MET A 1 -4.41 -6.26 -4.75
N ALA A 2 -3.33 -6.17 -5.52
CA ALA A 2 -3.41 -5.96 -6.96
C ALA A 2 -3.99 -7.20 -7.66
N PRO A 3 -4.70 -7.06 -8.79
CA PRO A 3 -5.38 -8.17 -9.47
C PRO A 3 -4.45 -9.29 -9.90
N GLU A 4 -3.21 -8.97 -10.30
CA GLU A 4 -2.21 -9.93 -10.76
C GLU A 4 -1.78 -10.93 -9.68
N ILE A 5 -1.82 -10.56 -8.40
CA ILE A 5 -1.40 -11.42 -7.29
C ILE A 5 -2.28 -12.68 -7.20
N PHE A 6 -3.54 -12.55 -7.59
CA PHE A 6 -4.48 -13.66 -7.57
C PHE A 6 -4.40 -14.56 -8.82
N ARG A 7 -3.63 -14.17 -9.84
CA ARG A 7 -3.44 -14.97 -11.06
C ARG A 7 -2.50 -16.15 -10.85
N GLY A 8 -1.87 -16.27 -9.67
CA GLY A 8 -0.98 -17.37 -9.33
C GLY A 8 0.39 -17.33 -10.04
N SER A 9 0.65 -16.31 -10.86
CA SER A 9 1.98 -15.97 -11.33
C SER A 9 2.78 -15.40 -10.16
N THR A 10 3.84 -16.10 -9.76
CA THR A 10 4.72 -15.72 -8.64
C THR A 10 5.56 -14.47 -8.89
N GLU A 11 5.58 -13.99 -10.14
CA GLU A 11 6.29 -12.77 -10.53
C GLU A 11 5.31 -11.59 -10.51
N HIS A 12 5.33 -10.82 -9.43
CA HIS A 12 4.72 -9.50 -9.36
C HIS A 12 5.83 -8.49 -9.05
N GLY A 13 5.81 -7.34 -9.72
CA GLY A 13 6.84 -6.32 -9.55
C GLY A 13 6.37 -5.11 -8.75
N THR A 14 7.19 -4.07 -8.80
CA THR A 14 6.87 -2.71 -8.31
C THR A 14 5.51 -2.18 -8.77
N PRO A 15 4.97 -2.50 -9.97
CA PRO A 15 3.63 -2.04 -10.33
C PRO A 15 2.53 -2.47 -9.36
N SER A 16 2.68 -3.62 -8.66
CA SER A 16 1.72 -4.07 -7.64
C SER A 16 1.64 -3.11 -6.44
N ASP A 17 2.76 -2.47 -6.08
CA ASP A 17 2.80 -1.40 -5.07
C ASP A 17 2.08 -0.15 -5.56
N PHE A 18 2.20 0.20 -6.85
CA PHE A 18 1.49 1.35 -7.43
C PHE A 18 -0.03 1.15 -7.45
N PHE A 19 -0.51 -0.09 -7.59
CA PHE A 19 -1.93 -0.37 -7.38
C PHE A 19 -2.35 -0.09 -5.94
N SER A 20 -1.55 -0.53 -4.97
CA SER A 20 -1.79 -0.27 -3.55
C SER A 20 -1.76 1.22 -3.21
N LEU A 21 -0.87 1.99 -3.85
CA LEU A 21 -0.86 3.45 -3.79
C LEU A 21 -2.18 4.05 -4.32
N GLY A 22 -2.70 3.52 -5.43
CA GLY A 22 -3.99 3.94 -5.97
C GLY A 22 -5.15 3.69 -4.99
N VAL A 23 -5.15 2.53 -4.33
CA VAL A 23 -6.16 2.18 -3.32
C VAL A 23 -6.08 3.12 -2.12
N LEU A 24 -4.88 3.36 -1.59
CA LEU A 24 -4.66 4.28 -0.47
C LEU A 24 -5.07 5.71 -0.83
N THR A 25 -4.67 6.18 -2.01
CA THR A 25 -5.02 7.53 -2.50
C THR A 25 -6.53 7.70 -2.58
N TYR A 26 -7.23 6.69 -3.11
CA TYR A 26 -8.68 6.66 -3.16
C TYR A 26 -9.30 6.71 -1.75
N GLU A 27 -8.80 5.89 -0.81
CA GLU A 27 -9.30 5.84 0.57
C GLU A 27 -9.11 7.18 1.30
N LEU A 28 -7.96 7.83 1.13
CA LEU A 28 -7.68 9.14 1.71
C LEU A 28 -8.58 10.26 1.15
N LEU A 29 -8.92 10.19 -0.14
CA LEU A 29 -9.74 11.20 -0.80
C LEU A 29 -11.24 11.05 -0.52
N LEU A 30 -11.72 9.82 -0.36
CA LEU A 30 -13.17 9.51 -0.32
C LEU A 30 -13.62 8.87 1.00
N GLY A 31 -12.71 8.52 1.90
CA GLY A 31 -13.02 7.93 3.22
C GLY A 31 -13.63 6.53 3.17
N ARG A 32 -13.53 5.83 2.03
CA ARG A 32 -14.09 4.49 1.81
C ARG A 32 -13.18 3.68 0.90
N ARG A 33 -13.40 2.38 0.81
CA ARG A 33 -12.67 1.49 -0.12
C ARG A 33 -13.16 1.66 -1.57
N PRO A 34 -12.30 1.43 -2.59
CA PRO A 34 -12.74 1.45 -3.99
C PRO A 34 -13.71 0.31 -4.32
N TRP A 35 -13.59 -0.82 -3.61
CA TRP A 35 -14.45 -1.98 -3.75
C TRP A 35 -15.07 -2.39 -2.42
N ASN A 36 -16.31 -2.86 -2.48
CA ASN A 36 -16.97 -3.50 -1.35
C ASN A 36 -16.39 -4.91 -1.14
N GLY A 37 -16.43 -5.41 0.10
CA GLY A 37 -15.81 -6.69 0.49
C GLY A 37 -16.25 -7.93 -0.29
N GLY A 38 -17.37 -7.85 -1.03
CA GLY A 38 -17.85 -8.92 -1.90
C GLY A 38 -16.98 -9.20 -3.13
N VAL A 39 -16.26 -8.19 -3.65
CA VAL A 39 -15.42 -8.35 -4.85
C VAL A 39 -14.28 -9.33 -4.59
N ARG A 40 -13.61 -9.21 -3.44
CA ARG A 40 -12.57 -10.16 -3.02
C ARG A 40 -13.11 -11.59 -2.93
N SER A 41 -14.21 -11.79 -2.21
CA SER A 41 -14.81 -13.12 -2.05
C SER A 41 -15.28 -13.72 -3.37
N HIS A 42 -15.71 -12.89 -4.33
CA HIS A 42 -16.11 -13.34 -5.66
C HIS A 42 -14.90 -13.71 -6.52
N LEU A 43 -13.82 -12.93 -6.48
CA LEU A 43 -12.57 -13.23 -7.19
C LEU A 43 -11.92 -14.52 -6.65
N GLU A 44 -11.92 -14.72 -5.33
CA GLU A 44 -11.42 -15.96 -4.69
C GLU A 44 -12.22 -17.21 -5.11
N LYS A 45 -13.53 -17.07 -5.39
CA LYS A 45 -14.42 -18.20 -5.78
C LYS A 45 -14.40 -18.50 -7.28
N CYS A 46 -13.88 -17.60 -8.11
CA CYS A 46 -13.92 -17.72 -9.56
C CYS A 46 -12.52 -17.51 -10.17
N PRO A 47 -11.57 -18.43 -9.98
CA PRO A 47 -10.19 -18.29 -10.46
C PRO A 47 -10.08 -18.19 -11.98
N ASP A 48 -11.04 -18.74 -12.74
CA ASP A 48 -11.04 -18.66 -14.20
C ASP A 48 -11.40 -17.25 -14.72
N VAL A 49 -12.20 -16.48 -13.99
CA VAL A 49 -12.42 -15.05 -14.26
C VAL A 49 -11.11 -14.28 -14.11
N MET A 50 -10.21 -14.76 -13.25
CA MET A 50 -8.93 -14.11 -12.97
C MET A 50 -7.88 -14.35 -14.05
N LYS A 51 -7.91 -15.55 -14.66
CA LYS A 51 -7.00 -15.98 -15.72
C LYS A 51 -7.23 -15.25 -17.03
N GLU A 52 -8.49 -15.11 -17.45
CA GLU A 52 -8.79 -14.44 -18.71
C GLU A 52 -8.93 -12.92 -18.58
N PHE A 53 -9.42 -12.41 -17.42
CA PHE A 53 -9.68 -10.99 -17.12
C PHE A 53 -9.73 -10.11 -18.38
N THR A 54 -10.74 -10.34 -19.22
CA THR A 54 -10.88 -9.67 -20.51
C THR A 54 -11.13 -8.18 -20.32
N GLU A 55 -10.82 -7.37 -21.33
CA GLU A 55 -11.07 -5.92 -21.30
C GLU A 55 -12.52 -5.57 -20.92
N SER A 56 -13.48 -6.38 -21.37
CA SER A 56 -14.91 -6.24 -21.04
C SER A 56 -15.27 -6.62 -19.61
N SER A 57 -14.46 -7.43 -18.94
CA SER A 57 -14.64 -7.73 -17.51
C SER A 57 -14.12 -6.59 -16.64
N TYR A 58 -13.29 -5.68 -17.19
CA TYR A 58 -12.77 -4.54 -16.44
C TYR A 58 -13.88 -3.63 -15.96
N ASP A 59 -14.90 -3.33 -16.75
CA ASP A 59 -15.99 -2.44 -16.34
C ASP A 59 -16.80 -2.95 -15.14
N LYS A 60 -16.80 -4.27 -14.91
CA LYS A 60 -17.49 -4.93 -13.79
C LYS A 60 -16.69 -4.88 -12.49
N TYR A 61 -15.36 -4.88 -12.58
CA TYR A 61 -14.45 -4.90 -11.43
C TYR A 61 -13.70 -3.59 -11.25
N TYR A 62 -13.77 -2.69 -12.21
CA TYR A 62 -13.28 -1.33 -12.13
C TYR A 62 -14.46 -0.47 -11.69
N PRO A 63 -14.34 0.33 -10.63
CA PRO A 63 -15.45 1.17 -10.24
C PRO A 63 -15.52 2.35 -11.21
N ILE A 64 -16.12 2.16 -12.38
CA ILE A 64 -16.38 3.22 -13.37
C ILE A 64 -17.27 4.30 -12.75
N GLU A 65 -18.19 3.89 -11.88
CA GLU A 65 -19.06 4.77 -11.10
C GLU A 65 -18.28 5.69 -10.12
N LEU A 66 -17.00 5.40 -9.84
CA LEU A 66 -16.20 6.21 -8.92
C LEU A 66 -15.39 7.33 -9.59
N LEU A 67 -15.21 7.31 -10.91
CA LEU A 67 -14.36 8.27 -11.61
C LEU A 67 -15.09 9.06 -12.71
N ASP A 68 -16.27 8.63 -13.16
CA ASP A 68 -17.09 9.38 -14.12
C ASP A 68 -18.38 9.99 -13.54
N THR A 69 -18.80 9.55 -12.35
CA THR A 69 -19.95 10.16 -11.68
C THR A 69 -19.55 11.52 -11.09
N THR A 70 -19.94 12.60 -11.76
CA THR A 70 -19.80 13.99 -11.29
C THR A 70 -20.81 14.39 -10.22
N SER A 71 -21.51 13.42 -9.63
CA SER A 71 -22.57 13.63 -8.63
C SER A 71 -22.12 13.16 -7.25
N GLY A 72 -22.53 13.87 -6.20
CA GLY A 72 -22.19 13.53 -4.81
C GLY A 72 -20.73 13.86 -4.45
N VAL A 73 -20.12 13.12 -3.51
CA VAL A 73 -18.76 13.46 -3.01
C VAL A 73 -17.66 13.28 -4.06
N ASN A 74 -17.92 12.49 -5.10
CA ASN A 74 -17.03 12.31 -6.27
C ASN A 74 -16.92 13.56 -7.16
N ALA A 75 -17.85 14.52 -7.05
CA ALA A 75 -17.79 15.80 -7.75
C ALA A 75 -16.57 16.65 -7.34
N ARG A 76 -16.02 16.40 -6.14
CA ARG A 76 -14.90 17.17 -5.58
C ARG A 76 -13.54 16.81 -6.18
N LEU A 77 -13.45 15.69 -6.92
CA LEU A 77 -12.19 15.26 -7.52
C LEU A 77 -11.95 16.04 -8.82
N SER A 78 -10.75 16.61 -8.96
CA SER A 78 -10.32 17.23 -10.21
C SER A 78 -10.21 16.18 -11.33
N GLN A 79 -10.26 16.63 -12.59
CA GLN A 79 -10.08 15.73 -13.73
C GLN A 79 -8.71 15.04 -13.70
N SER A 80 -7.65 15.78 -13.32
CA SER A 80 -6.30 15.22 -13.17
C SER A 80 -6.23 14.18 -12.05
N CYS A 81 -6.93 14.38 -10.93
CA CYS A 81 -7.02 13.38 -9.85
C CYS A 81 -7.68 12.08 -10.33
N ARG A 82 -8.76 12.19 -11.10
CA ARG A 82 -9.45 11.03 -11.68
C ARG A 82 -8.54 10.28 -12.66
N SER A 83 -7.84 11.00 -13.53
CA SER A 83 -6.85 10.43 -14.45
C SER A 83 -5.75 9.67 -13.68
N PHE A 84 -5.25 10.25 -12.59
CA PHE A 84 -4.22 9.63 -11.76
C PHE A 84 -4.70 8.30 -11.15
N LEU A 85 -5.88 8.30 -10.54
CA LEU A 85 -6.51 7.10 -9.99
C LEU A 85 -6.79 6.06 -11.07
N ARG A 86 -7.16 6.48 -12.30
CA ARG A 86 -7.31 5.60 -13.46
C ARG A 86 -6.04 4.86 -13.82
N GLY A 87 -4.95 5.59 -13.90
CA GLY A 87 -3.64 5.04 -14.20
C GLY A 87 -3.18 4.03 -13.13
N LEU A 88 -3.26 4.40 -11.86
CA LEU A 88 -2.78 3.55 -10.76
C LEU A 88 -3.64 2.30 -10.52
N LEU A 89 -4.95 2.43 -10.61
CA LEU A 89 -5.89 1.32 -10.39
C LEU A 89 -6.09 0.46 -11.64
N HIS A 90 -5.25 0.62 -12.67
CA HIS A 90 -5.36 -0.17 -13.88
C HIS A 90 -5.15 -1.67 -13.57
N PRO A 91 -6.08 -2.55 -14.00
CA PRO A 91 -6.06 -3.97 -13.62
C PRO A 91 -4.97 -4.76 -14.36
N ILE A 92 -4.61 -4.37 -15.58
CA ILE A 92 -3.44 -4.92 -16.28
C ILE A 92 -2.19 -4.23 -15.76
N GLU A 93 -1.26 -5.02 -15.22
CA GLU A 93 0.01 -4.57 -14.68
C GLU A 93 0.81 -3.72 -15.68
N SER A 94 1.03 -4.23 -16.90
CA SER A 94 1.85 -3.56 -17.93
C SER A 94 1.29 -2.24 -18.47
N ARG A 95 0.01 -1.95 -18.23
CA ARG A 95 -0.65 -0.70 -18.62
C ARG A 95 -0.89 0.24 -17.43
N ARG A 96 -0.46 -0.17 -16.24
CA ARG A 96 -0.58 0.63 -15.03
C ARG A 96 0.37 1.81 -15.07
N LEU A 97 -0.07 2.95 -14.53
CA LEU A 97 0.79 4.11 -14.36
C LEU A 97 2.00 3.72 -13.51
N GLY A 98 3.20 3.98 -14.03
CA GLY A 98 4.47 3.58 -13.43
C GLY A 98 4.93 2.16 -13.80
N ALA A 99 4.21 1.42 -14.65
CA ALA A 99 4.69 0.12 -15.14
C ALA A 99 5.66 0.23 -16.34
N GLY A 100 5.76 1.41 -16.94
CA GLY A 100 6.71 1.69 -18.01
C GLY A 100 8.17 1.77 -17.52
N PRO A 101 9.13 1.95 -18.44
CA PRO A 101 10.56 2.03 -18.11
C PRO A 101 10.92 3.19 -17.19
N ASP A 102 10.12 4.27 -17.21
CA ASP A 102 10.31 5.44 -16.34
C ASP A 102 9.82 5.19 -14.90
N GLY A 103 9.05 4.13 -14.67
CA GLY A 103 8.64 3.71 -13.34
C GLY A 103 7.97 4.82 -12.52
N ILE A 104 8.48 5.02 -11.30
CA ILE A 104 8.02 6.08 -10.38
C ILE A 104 8.14 7.50 -10.95
N ILE A 105 9.02 7.74 -11.92
CA ILE A 105 9.19 9.06 -12.54
C ILE A 105 7.93 9.46 -13.31
N GLU A 106 7.26 8.50 -13.96
CA GLU A 106 5.98 8.70 -14.64
C GLU A 106 4.90 9.18 -13.65
N ILE A 107 4.83 8.53 -12.49
CA ILE A 107 3.89 8.87 -11.41
C ILE A 107 4.16 10.28 -10.89
N LYS A 108 5.42 10.63 -10.59
CA LYS A 108 5.82 11.96 -10.08
C LYS A 108 5.52 13.10 -11.07
N LYS A 109 5.63 12.82 -12.37
CA LYS A 109 5.37 13.77 -13.46
C LYS A 109 3.89 13.90 -13.83
N HIS A 110 3.02 13.04 -13.30
CA HIS A 110 1.59 13.05 -13.63
C HIS A 110 0.96 14.41 -13.30
N GLU A 111 0.01 14.87 -14.13
CA GLU A 111 -0.57 16.22 -14.04
C GLU A 111 -1.12 16.56 -12.64
N TRP A 112 -1.69 15.56 -11.96
CA TRP A 112 -2.21 15.72 -10.60
C TRP A 112 -1.14 16.12 -9.56
N LEU A 113 0.11 15.70 -9.76
CA LEU A 113 1.25 15.97 -8.87
C LEU A 113 2.21 17.02 -9.44
N ARG A 114 1.87 17.64 -10.59
CA ARG A 114 2.75 18.58 -11.31
C ARG A 114 3.25 19.75 -10.45
N THR A 115 2.43 20.22 -9.51
CA THR A 115 2.76 21.35 -8.64
C THR A 115 3.34 20.94 -7.30
N PHE A 116 3.51 19.63 -7.05
CA PHE A 116 4.08 19.15 -5.81
C PHE A 116 5.61 19.29 -5.84
N ASP A 117 6.15 19.94 -4.80
CA ASP A 117 7.59 20.14 -4.67
C ASP A 117 8.27 18.89 -4.08
N TRP A 118 8.71 18.00 -4.97
CA TRP A 118 9.39 16.76 -4.59
C TRP A 118 10.74 17.00 -3.93
N ASP A 119 11.47 18.04 -4.34
CA ASP A 119 12.79 18.37 -3.81
C ASP A 119 12.66 18.95 -2.39
N GLY A 120 11.70 19.85 -2.20
CA GLY A 120 11.37 20.39 -0.89
C GLY A 120 10.88 19.31 0.08
N TYR A 121 10.10 18.34 -0.40
CA TYR A 121 9.68 17.17 0.39
C TYR A 121 10.88 16.33 0.85
N LEU A 122 11.81 16.00 -0.07
CA LEU A 122 13.01 15.24 0.25
C LEU A 122 13.92 15.98 1.23
N ALA A 123 14.05 17.30 1.05
CA ALA A 123 14.80 18.18 1.94
C ALA A 123 14.09 18.49 3.28
N ARG A 124 12.86 17.97 3.49
CA ARG A 124 12.02 18.22 4.68
C ARG A 124 11.78 19.72 4.95
N THR A 125 11.68 20.52 3.89
CA THR A 125 11.44 21.97 3.97
C THR A 125 9.95 22.33 3.84
N LEU A 126 9.14 21.43 3.30
CA LEU A 126 7.69 21.62 3.22
C LEU A 126 7.05 21.54 4.60
N THR A 127 6.14 22.47 4.89
CA THR A 127 5.29 22.39 6.07
C THR A 127 4.19 21.35 5.84
N PRO A 128 4.05 20.32 6.69
CA PRO A 128 2.99 19.33 6.53
C PRO A 128 1.61 19.97 6.76
N PRO A 129 0.57 19.53 6.03
CA PRO A 129 -0.78 20.10 6.16
C PRO A 129 -1.44 19.81 7.52
N PHE A 130 -0.93 18.81 8.24
CA PHE A 130 -1.36 18.45 9.58
C PHE A 130 -0.14 18.16 10.45
N VAL A 131 -0.08 18.81 11.61
CA VAL A 131 0.92 18.55 12.65
C VAL A 131 0.19 17.93 13.84
N PRO A 132 0.43 16.64 14.14
CA PRO A 132 -0.23 16.00 15.27
C PRO A 132 0.20 16.64 16.59
N VAL A 133 -0.75 16.77 17.52
CA VAL A 133 -0.46 17.23 18.88
C VAL A 133 0.14 16.06 19.67
N VAL A 134 1.26 16.31 20.34
CA VAL A 134 1.87 15.35 21.26
C VAL A 134 1.41 15.71 22.67
N ASP A 135 0.56 14.88 23.24
CA ASP A 135 0.06 15.00 24.61
C ASP A 135 0.37 13.69 25.34
N GLU A 136 1.12 13.78 26.45
CA GLU A 136 1.47 12.62 27.27
C GLU A 136 0.24 11.85 27.78
N LYS A 137 -0.92 12.52 27.88
CA LYS A 137 -2.18 11.94 28.34
C LYS A 137 -3.06 11.39 27.22
N LYS A 138 -2.73 11.69 25.95
CA LYS A 138 -3.49 11.26 24.78
C LYS A 138 -2.52 10.77 23.72
N ALA A 139 -2.24 9.47 23.77
CA ALA A 139 -1.44 8.83 22.75
C ALA A 139 -2.14 8.92 21.39
N ASN A 140 -1.35 9.13 20.33
CA ASN A 140 -1.83 9.06 18.94
C ASN A 140 -1.88 7.61 18.41
N CYS A 141 -1.92 6.63 19.33
CA CYS A 141 -2.04 5.21 19.04
C CYS A 141 -3.24 4.63 19.80
N ASP A 142 -3.71 3.46 19.37
CA ASP A 142 -4.72 2.72 20.10
C ASP A 142 -4.14 2.19 21.41
N THR A 143 -4.62 2.72 22.54
CA THR A 143 -4.16 2.32 23.88
C THR A 143 -4.66 0.94 24.30
N ALA A 144 -5.50 0.27 23.49
CA ALA A 144 -5.83 -1.15 23.71
C ALA A 144 -4.61 -2.08 23.61
N ALA A 145 -3.47 -1.60 23.13
CA ALA A 145 -2.20 -2.33 23.11
C ALA A 145 -1.43 -2.28 24.45
N GLN A 146 -1.88 -1.53 25.46
CA GLN A 146 -1.19 -1.42 26.76
C GLN A 146 -1.30 -2.67 27.66
N ASP A 147 -2.00 -3.72 27.23
CA ASP A 147 -2.12 -4.99 27.98
C ASP A 147 -1.05 -6.05 27.60
N PHE A 148 -0.05 -5.72 26.76
CA PHE A 148 0.97 -6.68 26.34
C PHE A 148 2.29 -6.63 27.12
N ASP A 149 2.44 -5.69 28.06
CA ASP A 149 3.74 -5.40 28.68
C ASP A 149 4.29 -6.50 29.62
N ASP A 150 3.55 -7.56 29.91
CA ASP A 150 4.05 -8.67 30.75
C ASP A 150 4.10 -10.06 30.07
N VAL A 151 3.89 -10.17 28.75
CA VAL A 151 3.75 -11.49 28.10
C VAL A 151 5.08 -12.12 27.65
N LEU A 152 6.22 -11.42 27.78
CA LEU A 152 7.53 -12.05 27.57
C LEU A 152 7.91 -13.05 28.68
N SER A 153 7.14 -13.09 29.79
CA SER A 153 7.41 -13.97 30.94
C SER A 153 6.42 -15.14 31.10
N VAL A 154 5.20 -15.05 30.55
CA VAL A 154 4.09 -15.93 30.98
C VAL A 154 3.87 -17.16 30.09
N ASN A 155 4.35 -17.18 28.84
CA ASN A 155 4.18 -18.31 27.91
C ASN A 155 5.49 -18.82 27.28
N SER A 156 6.64 -18.43 27.83
CA SER A 156 7.93 -18.95 27.41
C SER A 156 7.95 -20.46 27.67
N ARG A 157 7.78 -21.25 26.60
CA ARG A 157 8.13 -22.67 26.65
C ARG A 157 9.55 -22.74 27.21
N PRO A 158 9.81 -23.43 28.34
CA PRO A 158 11.15 -23.53 28.90
C PRO A 158 12.10 -24.34 27.99
N GLU A 159 11.57 -24.95 26.94
CA GLU A 159 12.36 -25.63 25.91
C GLU A 159 13.12 -24.60 25.09
N ARG A 160 14.42 -24.53 25.34
CA ARG A 160 15.37 -23.88 24.43
C ARG A 160 15.17 -24.46 23.03
N ILE A 161 15.00 -23.59 22.04
CA ILE A 161 14.95 -24.01 20.64
C ILE A 161 16.24 -24.75 20.26
N SER A 162 16.13 -25.69 19.32
CA SER A 162 17.24 -26.56 18.94
C SER A 162 18.41 -25.77 18.34
N ALA A 163 19.63 -26.31 18.38
CA ALA A 163 20.78 -25.68 17.74
C ALA A 163 20.58 -25.51 16.21
N GLU A 164 19.89 -26.45 15.57
CA GLU A 164 19.53 -26.40 14.15
C GLU A 164 18.55 -25.26 13.84
N ASP A 165 17.59 -24.98 14.73
CA ASP A 165 16.69 -23.84 14.58
C ASP A 165 17.38 -22.50 14.88
N GLN A 166 18.33 -22.47 15.82
CA GLN A 166 19.14 -21.28 16.10
C GLN A 166 20.00 -20.89 14.90
N GLU A 167 20.51 -21.87 14.15
CA GLU A 167 21.32 -21.62 12.96
C GLU A 167 20.54 -20.85 11.86
N LYS A 168 19.20 -20.98 11.82
CA LYS A 168 18.34 -20.23 10.90
C LYS A 168 18.34 -18.71 11.16
N PHE A 169 18.80 -18.26 12.33
CA PHE A 169 18.89 -16.85 12.71
C PHE A 169 20.30 -16.26 12.52
N VAL A 170 21.26 -17.03 12.01
CA VAL A 170 22.59 -16.48 11.69
C VAL A 170 22.45 -15.37 10.64
N GLY A 171 23.06 -14.21 10.91
CA GLY A 171 22.95 -13.02 10.07
C GLY A 171 21.72 -12.14 10.34
N PHE A 172 20.94 -12.46 11.38
CA PHE A 172 19.84 -11.60 11.84
C PHE A 172 20.32 -10.33 12.56
N GLU A 173 21.49 -10.38 13.18
CA GLU A 173 22.07 -9.22 13.87
C GLU A 173 22.39 -8.10 12.87
N TYR A 174 21.93 -6.89 13.20
CA TYR A 174 22.18 -5.70 12.41
C TYR A 174 22.46 -4.52 13.34
N ASN A 175 23.63 -3.91 13.20
CA ASN A 175 24.00 -2.68 13.90
C ASN A 175 24.16 -1.53 12.91
N ILE A 176 23.44 -0.44 13.16
CA ILE A 176 23.44 0.78 12.35
C ILE A 176 24.75 1.57 12.58
N ASP A 177 25.37 1.40 13.75
CA ASP A 177 26.57 2.12 14.14
C ASP A 177 27.84 1.34 13.75
N ALA A 178 28.36 1.63 12.54
CA ALA A 178 29.56 1.01 12.01
C ALA A 178 30.82 1.25 12.86
N THR A 179 30.75 2.20 13.81
CA THR A 179 31.87 2.55 14.72
C THR A 179 31.87 1.78 16.04
N ASN A 180 30.80 1.04 16.33
CA ASN A 180 30.70 0.22 17.54
C ASN A 180 30.29 -1.22 17.17
N PRO A 181 31.17 -1.99 16.51
CA PRO A 181 30.87 -3.36 16.16
C PRO A 181 30.61 -4.19 17.42
N ILE A 182 29.42 -4.80 17.49
CA ILE A 182 29.12 -5.80 18.51
C ILE A 182 30.08 -6.95 18.26
N THR A 183 31.05 -7.15 19.16
CA THR A 183 31.97 -8.27 19.09
C THR A 183 31.22 -9.47 19.64
N ILE A 184 30.96 -10.46 18.78
CA ILE A 184 30.39 -11.76 19.16
C ILE A 184 31.46 -12.59 19.87
#